data_AF-A0A7U9XAW4-F1
#
_entry.id   AF-A0A7U9XAW4-F1
#
_cell.length_a   1.000
_cell.length_b   1.000
_cell.length_c   1.000
_cell.angle_alpha   90.00
_cell.angle_beta   90.00
_cell.angle_gamma   90.00
#
_symmetry.space_group_name_H-M   'P 1'
#
loop_
_entity.id
_entity.type
_entity.pdbx_description
1 polymer ?
#
loop_
_entity_poly.entity_id
_entity_poly.type
_entity_poly.pdbx_seq_one_letter_code
_entity_poly.pdbx_strand_id
1 'polypeptide(L)'
;MEDILDVYEMPYNPWIPVVCMDEKLYQLLGEVRELLSMRSGDTRKIDSEYTRNGTVSIFVFVEPLGGVRHISVREHRTAIDWAEKIKYLVDVSYPDNEKLCLLWTI
;
A
#
# COMPACT_ATOMS: atom_id res chain seq x y z
N MET A 1 15.85 11.13 11.46
CA MET A 1 14.48 11.64 11.18
C MET A 1 14.58 12.93 10.39
N GLU A 2 15.53 13.81 10.70
CA GLU A 2 15.83 15.03 9.92
C GLU A 2 16.22 14.71 8.46
N ASP A 3 17.05 13.68 8.22
CA ASP A 3 17.48 13.32 6.85
C ASP A 3 16.31 12.94 5.90
N ILE A 4 15.19 12.47 6.45
CA ILE A 4 14.00 12.12 5.66
C ILE A 4 13.26 13.37 5.22
N LEU A 5 13.21 14.40 6.09
CA LEU A 5 12.59 15.68 5.78
C LEU A 5 13.35 16.39 4.67
N ASP A 6 14.69 16.36 4.73
CA ASP A 6 15.54 16.92 3.66
C ASP A 6 15.23 16.29 2.30
N VAL A 7 15.00 14.97 2.26
CA VAL A 7 14.62 14.27 1.02
C VAL A 7 13.23 14.69 0.52
N TYR A 8 12.27 14.91 1.42
CA TYR A 8 10.94 15.42 1.02
C TYR A 8 10.97 16.87 0.55
N GLU A 9 11.93 17.67 1.01
CA GLU A 9 12.13 19.06 0.56
C GLU A 9 12.89 19.17 -0.77
N MET A 10 13.48 18.06 -1.27
CA MET A 10 14.18 18.07 -2.55
C MET A 10 13.25 18.46 -3.70
N PRO A 11 13.73 19.26 -4.67
CA PRO A 11 12.96 19.56 -5.87
C PRO A 11 12.72 18.26 -6.66
N TYR A 12 11.57 18.20 -7.33
CA TYR A 12 11.25 17.06 -8.17
C TYR A 12 12.32 16.84 -9.24
N ASN A 13 12.84 15.61 -9.30
CA ASN A 13 13.81 15.18 -10.31
C ASN A 13 13.37 13.83 -10.90
N PRO A 14 12.87 13.80 -12.15
CA PRO A 14 12.39 12.56 -12.77
C PRO A 14 13.50 11.52 -13.02
N TRP A 15 14.78 11.93 -13.00
CA TRP A 15 15.92 11.02 -13.17
C TRP A 15 16.31 10.30 -11.88
N ILE A 16 15.94 10.85 -10.72
CA ILE A 16 16.20 10.27 -9.40
C ILE A 16 14.88 10.30 -8.60
N PRO A 17 13.93 9.42 -8.95
CA PRO A 17 12.63 9.36 -8.30
C PRO A 17 12.79 9.05 -6.81
N VAL A 18 11.99 9.74 -5.99
CA VAL A 18 11.87 9.48 -4.55
C VAL A 18 10.60 8.68 -4.31
N VAL A 19 10.76 7.41 -3.98
CA VAL A 19 9.66 6.48 -3.76
C VAL A 19 9.56 6.11 -2.29
N CYS A 20 8.39 6.38 -1.71
CA CYS A 20 8.01 5.92 -0.39
C CYS A 20 7.41 4.52 -0.50
N MET A 21 7.86 3.61 0.35
CA MET A 21 7.34 2.25 0.47
C MET A 21 6.81 2.02 1.87
N ASP A 22 5.66 1.35 1.93
CA ASP A 22 5.04 0.87 3.17
C ASP A 22 4.40 -0.50 2.93
N GLU A 23 4.26 -1.27 4.00
CA GLU A 23 3.56 -2.54 4.02
C GLU A 23 2.60 -2.64 5.20
N LYS A 24 1.39 -3.14 4.92
CA LYS A 24 0.36 -3.30 5.95
C LYS A 24 -0.30 -4.66 5.87
N LEU A 25 -0.30 -5.38 7.00
CA LEU A 25 -1.14 -6.55 7.18
C LEU A 25 -2.60 -6.10 7.28
N TYR A 26 -3.43 -6.57 6.37
CA TYR A 26 -4.85 -6.26 6.29
C TYR A 26 -5.68 -7.50 6.59
N GLN A 27 -6.61 -7.36 7.53
CA GLN A 27 -7.49 -8.46 7.93
C GLN A 27 -8.73 -8.50 7.04
N LEU A 28 -9.02 -9.69 6.50
CA LEU A 28 -10.23 -9.90 5.71
C LEU A 28 -11.39 -10.24 6.65
N LEU A 29 -12.41 -9.38 6.66
CA LEU A 29 -13.59 -9.52 7.51
C LEU A 29 -14.81 -9.85 6.64
N GLY A 30 -15.58 -10.86 7.06
CA GLY A 30 -16.87 -11.20 6.45
C GLY A 30 -18.03 -10.95 7.41
N GLU A 31 -19.23 -10.85 6.87
CA GLU A 31 -20.47 -10.77 7.66
C GLU A 31 -20.84 -12.16 8.18
N VAL A 32 -21.22 -12.27 9.46
CA VAL A 32 -21.72 -13.55 10.04
C VAL A 32 -23.18 -13.80 9.65
N ARG A 33 -23.95 -12.71 9.47
CA ARG A 33 -25.39 -12.76 9.28
C ARG A 33 -25.79 -11.92 8.09
N GLU A 34 -26.82 -12.38 7.39
CA GLU A 34 -27.46 -11.56 6.36
C GLU A 34 -28.10 -10.32 6.99
N LEU A 35 -27.95 -9.21 6.28
CA LEU A 35 -28.50 -7.95 6.71
C LEU A 35 -30.01 -7.93 6.58
N LEU A 36 -30.67 -7.44 7.63
CA LEU A 36 -32.11 -7.27 7.63
C LEU A 36 -32.53 -6.27 6.55
N SER A 37 -33.68 -6.53 5.93
CA SER A 37 -34.25 -5.62 4.95
C SER A 37 -34.53 -4.25 5.58
N MET A 38 -34.04 -3.21 4.92
CA MET A 38 -34.28 -1.84 5.37
C MET A 38 -35.72 -1.43 5.06
N ARG A 39 -36.36 -0.74 6.01
CA ARG A 39 -37.58 0.02 5.73
C ARG A 39 -37.23 1.32 5.03
N SER A 40 -38.15 1.84 4.23
CA SER A 40 -37.94 3.11 3.54
C SER A 40 -37.82 4.25 4.55
N GLY A 41 -36.75 5.05 4.44
CA GLY A 41 -36.43 6.16 5.35
C GLY A 41 -35.51 5.81 6.52
N ASP A 42 -35.26 4.52 6.79
CA ASP A 42 -34.37 4.10 7.88
C ASP A 42 -32.90 3.98 7.44
N THR A 43 -31.97 4.21 8.36
CA THR A 43 -30.54 3.97 8.15
C THR A 43 -30.21 2.48 8.26
N ARG A 44 -29.33 1.99 7.38
CA ARG A 44 -28.81 0.62 7.40
C ARG A 44 -28.13 0.33 8.74
N LYS A 45 -28.53 -0.77 9.38
CA LYS A 45 -27.87 -1.31 10.58
C LYS A 45 -27.10 -2.56 10.18
N ILE A 46 -25.83 -2.61 10.52
CA ILE A 46 -24.94 -3.74 10.28
C ILE A 46 -24.58 -4.30 11.66
N ASP A 47 -24.62 -5.62 11.80
CA ASP A 47 -24.22 -6.29 13.03
C ASP A 47 -22.71 -6.06 13.27
N SER A 48 -22.30 -5.99 14.53
CA SER A 48 -20.88 -5.88 14.90
C SER A 48 -20.15 -7.22 14.85
N GLU A 49 -20.87 -8.34 14.80
CA GLU A 49 -20.30 -9.68 14.67
C GLU A 49 -19.72 -9.90 13.27
N TYR A 50 -18.48 -10.42 13.18
CA TYR A 50 -17.78 -10.65 11.93
C TYR A 50 -17.01 -11.98 11.93
N THR A 51 -16.84 -12.56 10.74
CA THR A 51 -15.99 -13.74 10.52
C THR A 51 -14.60 -13.30 10.09
N ARG A 52 -13.55 -13.92 10.64
CA ARG A 52 -12.17 -13.70 10.21
C ARG A 52 -11.85 -14.61 9.03
N ASN A 53 -11.67 -14.02 7.85
CA ASN A 53 -11.36 -14.72 6.60
C ASN A 53 -9.86 -14.72 6.29
N GLY A 54 -9.03 -14.73 7.33
CA GLY A 54 -7.57 -14.63 7.21
C GLY A 54 -7.07 -13.19 7.06
N THR A 55 -5.82 -13.09 6.60
CA THR A 55 -5.09 -11.82 6.46
C THR A 55 -4.33 -11.81 5.15
N VAL A 56 -4.16 -10.64 4.56
CA VAL A 56 -3.34 -10.39 3.38
C VAL A 56 -2.35 -9.28 3.70
N SER A 57 -1.26 -9.21 2.94
CA SER A 57 -0.26 -8.14 3.06
C SER A 57 -0.37 -7.20 1.87
N ILE A 58 -0.56 -5.92 2.16
CA ILE A 58 -0.64 -4.86 1.16
C ILE A 58 0.70 -4.16 1.12
N PHE A 59 1.34 -4.14 -0.04
CA PHE A 59 2.53 -3.35 -0.34
C PHE A 59 2.12 -2.11 -1.12
N VAL A 60 2.61 -0.95 -0.70
CA VAL A 60 2.33 0.32 -1.36
C VAL A 60 3.63 1.01 -1.69
N PHE A 61 3.74 1.49 -2.92
CA PHE A 61 4.82 2.35 -3.40
C PHE A 61 4.21 3.65 -3.92
N VAL A 62 4.72 4.79 -3.46
CA VAL A 62 4.24 6.12 -3.86
C VAL A 62 5.43 6.98 -4.22
N GLU A 63 5.38 7.63 -5.37
CA GLU A 63 6.26 8.74 -5.70
C GLU A 63 5.48 10.05 -5.46
N PRO A 64 5.68 10.76 -4.34
CA PRO A 64 4.81 11.88 -3.96
C PRO A 64 4.80 13.02 -4.99
N LEU A 65 5.98 13.33 -5.56
CA LEU A 65 6.15 14.44 -6.50
C LEU A 65 5.92 14.04 -7.96
N GLY A 66 6.07 12.75 -8.30
CA GLY A 66 5.82 12.22 -9.65
C GLY A 66 4.39 11.72 -9.88
N GLY A 67 3.56 11.67 -8.82
CA GLY A 67 2.16 11.28 -8.93
C GLY A 67 1.94 9.79 -9.21
N VAL A 68 2.97 8.95 -9.00
CA VAL A 68 2.89 7.50 -9.22
C VAL A 68 2.46 6.81 -7.93
N ARG A 69 1.52 5.87 -8.05
CA ARG A 69 1.12 4.97 -6.95
C ARG A 69 0.97 3.56 -7.46
N HIS A 70 1.72 2.63 -6.87
CA HIS A 70 1.59 1.20 -7.12
C HIS A 70 1.16 0.48 -5.84
N ILE A 71 0.21 -0.44 -5.96
CA ILE A 71 -0.30 -1.24 -4.85
C ILE A 71 -0.26 -2.70 -5.28
N SER A 72 0.25 -3.56 -4.41
CA SER A 72 0.23 -5.00 -4.60
C SER A 72 -0.28 -5.70 -3.36
N VAL A 73 -1.12 -6.71 -3.54
CA VAL A 73 -1.66 -7.52 -2.45
C VAL A 73 -1.08 -8.93 -2.55
N ARG A 74 -0.61 -9.46 -1.43
CA ARG A 74 -0.07 -10.82 -1.29
C ARG A 74 -0.77 -11.56 -0.16
N GLU A 75 -0.83 -12.87 -0.26
CA GLU A 75 -1.36 -13.72 0.82
C GLU A 75 -0.41 -13.77 2.02
N HIS A 76 0.90 -13.73 1.77
CA HIS A 76 1.94 -13.78 2.78
C HIS A 76 2.88 -12.58 2.71
N ARG A 77 3.55 -12.31 3.83
CA ARG A 77 4.66 -11.36 3.94
C ARG A 77 5.93 -12.15 4.17
N THR A 78 6.66 -12.42 3.11
CA THR A 78 8.00 -13.00 3.20
C THR A 78 9.06 -12.03 2.69
N ALA A 79 10.31 -12.24 3.08
CA ALA A 79 11.44 -11.48 2.52
C ALA A 79 11.56 -11.65 0.99
N ILE A 80 11.11 -12.80 0.46
CA ILE A 80 11.07 -13.07 -0.97
C ILE A 80 10.01 -12.19 -1.64
N ASP A 81 8.80 -12.10 -1.07
CA ASP A 81 7.75 -11.22 -1.58
C ASP A 81 8.23 -9.77 -1.64
N TRP A 82 8.94 -9.31 -0.61
CA TRP A 82 9.51 -7.97 -0.59
C TRP A 82 10.54 -7.77 -1.71
N ALA A 83 11.48 -8.70 -1.87
CA ALA A 83 12.51 -8.63 -2.91
C ALA A 83 11.89 -8.63 -4.32
N GLU A 84 10.83 -9.40 -4.55
CA GLU A 84 10.07 -9.36 -5.80
C GLU A 84 9.45 -7.98 -6.06
N LYS A 85 8.97 -7.28 -5.03
CA LYS A 85 8.40 -5.94 -5.19
C LYS A 85 9.48 -4.89 -5.49
N ILE A 86 10.64 -4.98 -4.86
CA ILE A 86 11.78 -4.13 -5.21
C ILE A 86 12.23 -4.39 -6.64
N LYS A 87 12.29 -5.66 -7.06
CA LYS A 87 12.59 -6.03 -8.45
C LYS A 87 11.58 -5.41 -9.41
N TYR A 88 10.28 -5.51 -9.12
CA TYR A 88 9.25 -4.86 -9.94
C TYR A 88 9.40 -3.33 -10.00
N LEU A 89 9.72 -2.70 -8.86
CA LEU A 89 9.93 -1.26 -8.80
C LEU A 89 11.05 -0.81 -9.75
N VAL A 90 12.19 -1.49 -9.71
CA VAL A 90 13.38 -1.12 -10.49
C VAL A 90 13.25 -1.58 -11.95
N ASP A 91 12.89 -2.84 -12.19
CA ASP A 91 12.92 -3.43 -13.54
C ASP A 91 11.71 -3.01 -14.40
N VAL A 92 10.59 -2.60 -13.78
CA VAL A 92 9.33 -2.34 -14.50
C VAL A 92 8.82 -0.92 -14.29
N SER A 93 8.86 -0.39 -13.07
CA SER A 93 8.31 0.95 -12.80
C SER A 93 9.29 2.07 -13.18
N TYR A 94 10.59 1.86 -12.94
CA TYR A 94 11.65 2.83 -13.22
C TYR A 94 12.85 2.19 -13.97
N PRO A 95 12.62 1.55 -15.13
CA PRO A 95 13.67 0.80 -15.84
C PRO A 95 14.79 1.69 -16.39
N ASP A 96 14.48 2.95 -16.71
CA ASP A 96 15.41 3.89 -17.35
C ASP A 96 16.15 4.78 -16.34
N ASN A 97 15.87 4.63 -15.04
CA ASN A 97 16.48 5.41 -13.97
C ASN A 97 17.73 4.72 -13.44
N GLU A 98 18.88 5.40 -13.52
CA GLU A 98 20.15 4.88 -12.97
C GLU A 98 20.08 4.74 -11.43
N LYS A 99 19.31 5.61 -10.77
CA LYS A 99 19.19 5.67 -9.31
C LYS A 99 17.75 6.01 -8.91
N LEU A 100 17.35 5.46 -7.76
CA LEU A 100 16.08 5.75 -7.10
C LEU A 100 16.34 5.87 -5.59
N CYS A 101 15.68 6.82 -4.94
CA CYS A 101 15.70 6.94 -3.48
C CYS A 101 14.48 6.20 -2.94
N LEU A 102 14.71 5.13 -2.17
CA LEU A 102 13.64 4.37 -1.50
C LEU A 102 13.57 4.78 -0.03
N LEU A 103 12.42 5.31 0.39
CA LEU A 103 12.14 5.66 1.77
C LEU A 103 11.17 4.64 2.37
N TRP A 104 11.55 4.01 3.49
CA TRP A 104 10.63 3.19 4.26
C TRP A 104 9.86 4.07 5.23
N THR A 105 8.55 4.22 5.00
CA THR A 105 7.70 4.97 5.93
C THR A 105 7.13 3.97 6.94
N ILE A 106 7.31 4.23 8.24
CA ILE A 106 6.85 3.36 9.35
C ILE A 106 5.37 3.60 9.63
#